data_AF-A0A1I2HYT3-F1
#
_entry.id   AF-A0A1I2HYT3-F1
#
_cell.length_a   1.000
_cell.length_b   1.000
_cell.length_c   1.000
_cell.angle_alpha   90.00
_cell.angle_beta   90.00
_cell.angle_gamma   90.00
#
_symmetry.space_group_name_H-M   'P 1'
#
loop_
_entity.id
_entity.type
_entity.pdbx_description
1 polymer ?
#
loop_
_entity_poly.entity_id
_entity_poly.type
_entity_poly.pdbx_seq_one_letter_code
_entity_poly.pdbx_strand_id
1 'polypeptide(L)'
;MTEAEAHWLWRLDADAWMRSALTELEAGADHVAVRRTALTHARRAAGMALNAVLVAWARAQGTPEALAAAESRWGRSYVDHLRLLGDSGPENQVPLGTRAAESARALMAIPVAITAGSAGAEVLVQIHRGPNQAAQQGLDHARTIVHACATAIADLRTAAL
;
A
#
# COMPACT_ATOMS: atom_id res chain seq x y z
N MET A 1 19.50 -9.08 -20.38
CA MET A 1 18.53 -9.08 -19.28
C MET A 1 19.28 -9.57 -18.06
N THR A 2 19.67 -8.69 -17.15
CA THR A 2 20.39 -9.09 -15.92
C THR A 2 19.39 -9.76 -14.96
N GLU A 3 19.84 -10.62 -14.04
CA GLU A 3 18.95 -11.23 -13.02
C GLU A 3 18.18 -10.17 -12.21
N ALA A 4 18.74 -8.96 -12.06
CA ALA A 4 18.05 -7.81 -11.47
C ALA A 4 16.79 -7.40 -12.25
N GLU A 5 16.77 -7.47 -13.58
CA GLU A 5 15.56 -7.16 -14.38
C GLU A 5 14.48 -8.26 -14.27
N ALA A 6 14.83 -9.45 -13.77
CA ALA A 6 13.87 -10.54 -13.56
C ALA A 6 13.04 -10.36 -12.28
N HIS A 7 13.43 -9.46 -11.37
CA HIS A 7 12.71 -9.26 -10.12
C HIS A 7 11.36 -8.56 -10.34
N TRP A 8 10.31 -9.09 -9.72
CA TRP A 8 8.91 -8.73 -9.99
C TRP A 8 8.59 -7.23 -9.81
N LEU A 9 9.33 -6.55 -8.92
CA LEU A 9 9.19 -5.12 -8.65
C LEU A 9 9.45 -4.27 -9.90
N TRP A 10 10.37 -4.71 -10.75
CA TRP A 10 10.83 -3.98 -11.94
C TRP A 10 10.03 -4.27 -13.21
N ARG A 11 9.05 -5.19 -13.15
CA ARG A 11 8.16 -5.52 -14.27
C ARG A 11 7.37 -4.30 -14.78
N LEU A 12 7.10 -3.34 -13.90
CA LEU A 12 6.42 -2.09 -14.22
C LEU A 12 7.29 -0.91 -13.78
N ASP A 13 7.22 0.19 -14.51
CA ASP A 13 7.76 1.46 -14.04
C ASP A 13 6.87 2.08 -12.95
N ALA A 14 7.34 3.17 -12.33
CA ALA A 14 6.63 3.83 -11.25
C ALA A 14 5.22 4.31 -11.68
N ASP A 15 5.06 4.83 -12.89
CA ASP A 15 3.76 5.33 -13.36
C ASP A 15 2.78 4.18 -13.63
N ALA A 16 3.25 3.06 -14.18
CA ALA A 16 2.43 1.89 -14.41
C ALA A 16 1.98 1.23 -13.10
N TRP A 17 2.85 1.20 -12.08
CA TRP A 17 2.47 0.80 -10.74
C TRP A 17 1.42 1.74 -10.14
N MET A 18 1.59 3.06 -10.27
CA MET A 18 0.64 4.04 -9.75
C MET A 18 -0.72 3.96 -10.47
N ARG A 19 -0.75 3.84 -11.80
CA ARG A 19 -2.00 3.63 -12.55
C ARG A 19 -2.73 2.36 -12.09
N SER A 20 -2.00 1.26 -11.90
CA SER A 20 -2.59 0.01 -11.39
C SER A 20 -3.17 0.20 -9.98
N ALA A 21 -2.50 0.97 -9.12
CA ALA A 21 -3.00 1.30 -7.79
C ALA A 21 -4.33 2.06 -7.83
N LEU A 22 -4.47 3.02 -8.75
CA LEU A 22 -5.70 3.79 -8.93
C LEU A 22 -6.86 2.90 -9.42
N THR A 23 -6.60 2.02 -10.40
CA THR A 23 -7.60 1.04 -10.87
C THR A 23 -8.09 0.12 -9.73
N GLU A 24 -7.19 -0.31 -8.86
CA GLU A 24 -7.56 -1.12 -7.69
C GLU A 24 -8.38 -0.31 -6.67
N LEU A 25 -8.11 0.99 -6.47
CA LEU A 25 -8.95 1.84 -5.61
C LEU A 25 -10.38 1.98 -6.15
N GLU A 26 -10.51 2.19 -7.46
CA GLU A 26 -11.80 2.29 -8.14
C GLU A 26 -12.58 0.97 -8.00
N ALA A 27 -11.95 -0.15 -8.34
CA ALA A 27 -12.54 -1.48 -8.18
C ALA A 27 -12.97 -1.76 -6.74
N GLY A 28 -12.17 -1.33 -5.74
CA GLY A 28 -12.53 -1.45 -4.34
C GLY A 28 -13.75 -0.59 -3.95
N ALA A 29 -13.85 0.62 -4.48
CA ALA A 29 -14.98 1.53 -4.26
C ALA A 29 -16.29 0.96 -4.84
N ASP A 30 -16.23 0.37 -6.03
CA ASP A 30 -17.38 -0.30 -6.66
C ASP A 30 -17.90 -1.50 -5.86
N HIS A 31 -17.06 -2.06 -4.99
CA HIS A 31 -17.38 -3.23 -4.16
C HIS A 31 -17.46 -2.91 -2.66
N VAL A 32 -17.71 -1.65 -2.26
CA VAL A 32 -17.76 -1.24 -0.84
C VAL A 32 -18.78 -2.03 -0.02
N ALA A 33 -19.85 -2.52 -0.64
CA ALA A 33 -20.86 -3.39 -0.01
C ALA A 33 -20.35 -4.80 0.32
N VAL A 34 -19.26 -5.24 -0.32
CA VAL A 34 -18.65 -6.56 -0.12
C VAL A 34 -17.31 -6.38 0.58
N ARG A 35 -17.35 -6.35 1.93
CA ARG A 35 -16.19 -6.06 2.80
C ARG A 35 -14.91 -6.75 2.36
N ARG A 36 -14.96 -8.07 2.13
CA ARG A 36 -13.79 -8.86 1.74
C ARG A 36 -13.16 -8.33 0.45
N THR A 37 -13.98 -8.14 -0.57
CA THR A 37 -13.55 -7.65 -1.90
C THR A 37 -12.98 -6.24 -1.80
N ALA A 38 -13.71 -5.31 -1.16
CA ALA A 38 -13.25 -3.94 -0.96
C ALA A 38 -11.90 -3.87 -0.24
N LEU A 39 -11.73 -4.61 0.86
CA LEU A 39 -10.48 -4.61 1.63
C LEU A 39 -9.32 -5.28 0.88
N THR A 40 -9.58 -6.31 0.07
CA THR A 40 -8.57 -6.88 -0.81
C THR A 40 -8.07 -5.85 -1.82
N HIS A 41 -8.99 -5.14 -2.48
CA HIS A 41 -8.63 -4.07 -3.41
C HIS A 41 -7.90 -2.91 -2.73
N ALA A 42 -8.36 -2.47 -1.55
CA ALA A 42 -7.70 -1.41 -0.77
C ALA A 42 -6.23 -1.75 -0.46
N ARG A 43 -5.94 -2.98 -0.04
CA ARG A 43 -4.57 -3.45 0.24
C ARG A 43 -3.73 -3.55 -1.03
N ARG A 44 -4.31 -4.06 -2.12
CA ARG A 44 -3.61 -4.12 -3.43
C ARG A 44 -3.26 -2.72 -3.91
N ALA A 45 -4.19 -1.79 -3.88
CA ALA A 45 -3.97 -0.40 -4.27
C ALA A 45 -2.82 0.24 -3.47
N ALA A 46 -2.90 0.21 -2.14
CA ALA A 46 -1.88 0.79 -1.28
C ALA A 46 -0.50 0.16 -1.52
N GLY A 47 -0.44 -1.16 -1.69
CA GLY A 47 0.79 -1.88 -1.98
C GLY A 47 1.38 -1.58 -3.36
N MET A 48 0.54 -1.45 -4.40
CA MET A 48 0.98 -1.06 -5.74
C MET A 48 1.51 0.39 -5.77
N ALA A 49 0.88 1.31 -5.04
CA ALA A 49 1.38 2.67 -4.92
C ALA A 49 2.73 2.72 -4.19
N LEU A 50 2.91 1.88 -3.17
CA LEU A 50 4.20 1.74 -2.49
C LEU A 50 5.29 1.16 -3.41
N ASN A 51 4.95 0.20 -4.28
CA ASN A 51 5.87 -0.28 -5.31
C ASN A 51 6.31 0.85 -6.26
N ALA A 52 5.39 1.73 -6.64
CA ALA A 52 5.72 2.89 -7.47
C ALA A 52 6.77 3.80 -6.81
N VAL A 53 6.62 4.06 -5.50
CA VAL A 53 7.60 4.84 -4.73
C VAL A 53 8.95 4.15 -4.67
N LEU A 54 8.99 2.84 -4.39
CA LEU A 54 10.24 2.07 -4.34
C LEU A 54 10.98 2.11 -5.67
N VAL A 55 10.25 1.95 -6.79
CA VAL A 55 10.83 2.04 -8.12
C VAL A 55 11.39 3.43 -8.40
N ALA A 56 10.62 4.49 -8.10
CA ALA A 56 11.06 5.87 -8.31
C ALA A 56 12.28 6.23 -7.44
N TRP A 57 12.24 5.87 -6.16
CA TRP A 57 13.28 6.15 -5.17
C TRP A 57 14.59 5.43 -5.47
N ALA A 58 14.54 4.14 -5.84
CA ALA A 58 15.73 3.38 -6.20
C ALA A 58 16.36 3.93 -7.49
N ARG A 59 15.54 4.28 -8.49
CA ARG A 59 16.03 4.88 -9.75
C ARG A 59 16.62 6.28 -9.55
N ALA A 60 16.04 7.10 -8.68
CA ALA A 60 16.55 8.44 -8.38
C ALA A 60 17.96 8.40 -7.74
N GLN A 61 18.25 7.36 -6.94
CA GLN A 61 19.60 7.15 -6.39
C GLN A 61 20.58 6.60 -7.43
N GLY A 62 20.12 5.73 -8.33
CA GLY A 62 20.91 5.23 -9.45
C GLY A 62 22.07 4.29 -9.07
N THR A 63 22.15 3.85 -7.81
CA THR A 63 23.21 2.93 -7.34
C THR A 63 22.72 1.47 -7.31
N PRO A 64 23.61 0.48 -7.57
CA PRO A 64 23.27 -0.93 -7.42
C PRO A 64 22.76 -1.30 -6.01
N GLU A 65 23.29 -0.65 -4.98
CA GLU A 65 22.89 -0.86 -3.59
C GLU A 65 21.45 -0.42 -3.34
N ALA A 66 21.01 0.68 -3.95
CA ALA A 66 19.63 1.16 -3.84
C ALA A 66 18.64 0.21 -4.51
N LEU A 67 19.01 -0.36 -5.66
CA LEU A 67 18.22 -1.38 -6.35
C LEU A 67 18.11 -2.65 -5.49
N ALA A 68 19.24 -3.18 -5.01
CA ALA A 68 19.26 -4.37 -4.15
C ALA A 68 18.50 -4.15 -2.82
N ALA A 69 18.55 -2.94 -2.26
CA ALA A 69 17.79 -2.57 -1.06
C ALA A 69 16.27 -2.59 -1.33
N ALA A 70 15.83 -2.09 -2.48
CA ALA A 70 14.42 -2.13 -2.87
C ALA A 70 13.89 -3.56 -3.08
N GLU A 71 14.74 -4.48 -3.52
CA GLU A 71 14.40 -5.90 -3.70
C GLU A 71 14.34 -6.69 -2.39
N SER A 72 15.26 -6.44 -1.47
CA SER A 72 15.50 -7.32 -0.32
C SER A 72 14.90 -6.82 1.00
N ARG A 73 14.85 -5.50 1.22
CA ARG A 73 14.43 -4.93 2.52
C ARG A 73 12.92 -4.88 2.70
N TRP A 74 12.18 -4.75 1.61
CA TRP A 74 10.74 -4.50 1.66
C TRP A 74 9.90 -5.78 1.69
N GLY A 75 10.54 -6.96 1.70
CA GLY A 75 9.84 -8.26 1.72
C GLY A 75 9.55 -8.78 0.32
N ARG A 76 8.70 -9.82 0.21
CA ARG A 76 8.46 -10.55 -1.05
C ARG A 76 7.09 -10.28 -1.65
N SER A 77 6.27 -9.46 -1.00
CA SER A 77 4.92 -9.14 -1.43
C SER A 77 4.53 -7.71 -1.06
N TYR A 78 3.58 -7.14 -1.80
CA TYR A 78 3.04 -5.81 -1.50
C TYR A 78 2.43 -5.71 -0.08
N VAL A 79 1.98 -6.83 0.51
CA VAL A 79 1.47 -6.89 1.89
C VAL A 79 2.61 -6.73 2.89
N ASP A 80 3.78 -7.32 2.61
CA ASP A 80 4.96 -7.15 3.46
C ASP A 80 5.43 -5.69 3.42
N HIS A 81 5.38 -5.06 2.25
CA HIS A 81 5.72 -3.66 2.09
C HIS A 81 4.84 -2.76 2.99
N LEU A 82 3.53 -3.03 3.02
CA LEU A 82 2.58 -2.28 3.87
C LEU A 82 2.81 -2.51 5.37
N ARG A 83 3.17 -3.73 5.78
CA ARG A 83 3.52 -4.02 7.18
C ARG A 83 4.77 -3.27 7.59
N LEU A 84 5.83 -3.36 6.78
CA LEU A 84 7.10 -2.67 7.05
C LEU A 84 6.95 -1.15 7.09
N LEU A 85 6.11 -0.58 6.20
CA LEU A 85 5.75 0.84 6.27
C LEU A 85 5.04 1.16 7.60
N GLY A 86 4.09 0.32 8.02
CA GLY A 86 3.35 0.48 9.28
C GLY A 86 4.21 0.31 10.54
N ASP A 87 5.31 -0.43 10.47
CA ASP A 87 6.20 -0.67 11.61
C ASP A 87 7.18 0.49 11.85
N SER A 88 7.35 1.42 10.90
CA SER A 88 8.09 2.69 11.05
C SER A 88 9.53 2.55 11.57
N GLY A 89 10.19 1.41 11.30
CA GLY A 89 11.61 1.19 11.65
C GLY A 89 12.56 2.07 10.82
N PRO A 90 13.73 2.44 11.37
CA PRO A 90 14.71 3.28 10.66
C PRO A 90 15.27 2.62 9.38
N GLU A 91 15.19 1.30 9.26
CA GLU A 91 15.56 0.53 8.07
C GLU A 91 14.53 0.59 6.93
N ASN A 92 13.29 1.02 7.20
CA ASN A 92 12.17 1.07 6.26
C ASN A 92 11.88 2.51 5.78
N GLN A 93 12.94 3.29 5.57
CA GLN A 93 12.81 4.68 5.12
C GLN A 93 12.60 4.74 3.61
N VAL A 94 11.36 5.00 3.21
CA VAL A 94 10.98 5.61 1.93
C VAL A 94 10.57 7.05 2.18
N PRO A 95 10.55 7.93 1.15
CA PRO A 95 10.12 9.32 1.29
C PRO A 95 8.59 9.44 1.48
N LEU A 96 8.05 8.74 2.48
CA LEU A 96 6.65 8.81 2.89
C LEU A 96 6.56 9.33 4.32
N GLY A 97 5.66 10.29 4.55
CA GLY A 97 5.44 10.86 5.87
C GLY A 97 4.71 9.93 6.84
N THR A 98 4.74 10.28 8.13
CA THR A 98 4.16 9.51 9.25
C THR A 98 2.70 9.12 9.03
N ARG A 99 1.91 9.99 8.39
CA ARG A 99 0.49 9.74 8.08
C ARG A 99 0.27 8.53 7.17
N ALA A 100 1.18 8.28 6.23
CA ALA A 100 1.12 7.10 5.36
C ALA A 100 1.41 5.82 6.16
N ALA A 101 2.39 5.88 7.08
CA ALA A 101 2.73 4.81 8.01
C ALA A 101 1.55 4.43 8.91
N GLU A 102 0.92 5.43 9.53
CA GLU A 102 -0.28 5.25 10.37
C GLU A 102 -1.44 4.65 9.57
N SER A 103 -1.66 5.12 8.35
CA SER A 103 -2.71 4.59 7.46
C SER A 103 -2.43 3.16 7.05
N ALA A 104 -1.16 2.79 6.78
CA ALA A 104 -0.78 1.42 6.45
C ALA A 104 -1.03 0.49 7.65
N ARG A 105 -0.63 0.91 8.86
CA ARG A 105 -0.89 0.18 10.10
C ARG A 105 -2.40 -0.01 10.32
N ALA A 106 -3.19 1.06 10.18
CA ALA A 106 -4.64 1.01 10.35
C ALA A 106 -5.32 0.11 9.30
N LEU A 107 -4.94 0.20 8.03
CA LEU A 107 -5.45 -0.65 6.95
C LEU A 107 -5.18 -2.14 7.22
N MET A 108 -3.98 -2.46 7.71
CA MET A 108 -3.60 -3.84 8.02
C MET A 108 -4.30 -4.39 9.27
N ALA A 109 -4.70 -3.51 10.20
CA ALA A 109 -5.45 -3.89 11.40
C ALA A 109 -6.93 -4.24 11.12
N ILE A 110 -7.50 -3.81 9.98
CA ILE A 110 -8.90 -4.13 9.63
C ILE A 110 -9.00 -5.59 9.17
N PRO A 111 -9.76 -6.47 9.85
CA PRO A 111 -9.95 -7.85 9.42
C PRO A 111 -10.69 -7.94 8.08
N VAL A 112 -10.21 -8.79 7.17
CA VAL A 112 -10.85 -9.01 5.85
C VAL A 112 -12.13 -9.82 5.97
N ALA A 113 -12.14 -10.81 6.86
CA ALA A 113 -13.29 -11.65 7.17
C ALA A 113 -13.57 -11.59 8.67
N ILE A 114 -14.86 -11.57 9.03
CA ILE A 114 -15.29 -11.76 10.41
C ILE A 114 -15.30 -13.27 10.66
N THR A 115 -14.51 -13.76 11.62
CA THR A 115 -14.54 -15.17 12.02
C THR A 115 -15.52 -15.37 13.16
N ALA A 116 -16.15 -16.55 13.22
CA ALA A 116 -17.23 -16.85 14.16
C ALA A 116 -16.86 -16.67 15.65
N GLY A 117 -15.56 -16.72 16.00
CA GLY A 117 -15.07 -16.48 17.37
C GLY A 117 -15.06 -15.01 17.81
N SER A 118 -15.16 -14.07 16.86
CA SER A 118 -15.17 -12.61 17.10
C SER A 118 -16.59 -12.02 17.09
N ALA A 119 -17.56 -12.83 16.66
CA ALA A 119 -18.91 -12.38 16.30
C ALA A 119 -19.68 -11.75 17.47
N GLY A 120 -19.52 -12.24 18.70
CA GLY A 120 -20.30 -11.74 19.84
C GLY A 120 -20.04 -10.27 20.19
N ALA A 121 -18.77 -9.85 20.18
CA ALA A 121 -18.38 -8.47 20.49
C ALA A 121 -18.39 -7.56 19.26
N GLU A 122 -18.00 -8.06 18.08
CA GLU A 122 -18.04 -7.26 16.84
C GLU A 122 -19.46 -6.99 16.36
N VAL A 123 -20.41 -7.93 16.49
CA VAL A 123 -21.80 -7.70 16.04
C VAL A 123 -22.45 -6.56 16.83
N LEU A 124 -22.20 -6.46 18.14
CA LEU A 124 -22.71 -5.34 18.96
C LEU A 124 -22.08 -3.99 18.57
N VAL A 125 -20.79 -3.96 18.23
CA VAL A 125 -20.10 -2.76 17.74
C VAL A 125 -20.51 -2.40 16.31
N GLN A 126 -20.82 -3.39 15.47
CA GLN A 126 -21.31 -3.21 14.10
C GLN A 126 -22.72 -2.63 14.07
N ILE A 127 -23.58 -2.87 15.06
CA ILE A 127 -24.94 -2.29 15.10
C ILE A 127 -24.91 -0.75 15.22
N HIS A 128 -23.87 -0.18 15.83
CA HIS A 128 -23.67 1.29 15.91
C HIS A 128 -22.97 1.90 14.69
N ARG A 129 -22.49 1.06 13.77
CA ARG A 129 -21.62 1.44 12.66
C ARG A 129 -22.32 1.08 11.35
N GLY A 130 -22.32 1.96 10.35
CA GLY A 130 -22.99 1.67 9.07
C GLY A 130 -22.52 0.33 8.48
N PRO A 131 -23.36 -0.40 7.72
CA PRO A 131 -23.12 -1.79 7.32
C PRO A 131 -21.79 -2.00 6.56
N ASN A 132 -21.27 -0.95 5.93
CA ASN A 132 -20.05 -0.97 5.12
C ASN A 132 -18.88 -0.17 5.72
N GLN A 133 -18.97 0.23 6.99
CA GLN A 133 -17.99 1.17 7.58
C GLN A 133 -16.55 0.65 7.52
N ALA A 134 -16.30 -0.63 7.78
CA ALA A 134 -14.95 -1.18 7.73
C ALA A 134 -14.36 -1.17 6.31
N ALA A 135 -15.20 -1.42 5.29
CA ALA A 135 -14.79 -1.34 3.90
C ALA A 135 -14.45 0.10 3.51
N GLN A 136 -15.30 1.05 3.91
CA GLN A 136 -15.08 2.48 3.67
C GLN A 136 -13.79 2.97 4.35
N GLN A 137 -13.60 2.64 5.62
CA GLN A 137 -12.38 2.96 6.38
C GLN A 137 -11.12 2.39 5.72
N GLY A 138 -11.17 1.14 5.26
CA GLY A 138 -10.06 0.53 4.53
C GLY A 138 -9.72 1.28 3.24
N LEU A 139 -10.73 1.66 2.46
CA LEU A 139 -10.53 2.45 1.23
C LEU A 139 -10.00 3.86 1.54
N ASP A 140 -10.44 4.50 2.61
CA ASP A 140 -9.96 5.83 3.01
C ASP A 140 -8.49 5.81 3.45
N HIS A 141 -8.06 4.76 4.17
CA HIS A 141 -6.66 4.54 4.49
C HIS A 141 -5.83 4.27 3.23
N ALA A 142 -6.34 3.44 2.30
CA ALA A 142 -5.66 3.18 1.04
C ALA A 142 -5.51 4.47 0.20
N ARG A 143 -6.55 5.31 0.10
CA ARG A 143 -6.49 6.62 -0.55
C ARG A 143 -5.43 7.53 0.06
N THR A 144 -5.33 7.55 1.38
CA THR A 144 -4.31 8.34 2.09
C THR A 144 -2.90 7.89 1.70
N ILE A 145 -2.66 6.57 1.64
CA ILE A 145 -1.36 6.00 1.23
C ILE A 145 -1.07 6.32 -0.24
N VAL A 146 -2.03 6.09 -1.14
CA VAL A 146 -1.88 6.34 -2.58
C VAL A 146 -1.57 7.81 -2.84
N HIS A 147 -2.28 8.74 -2.17
CA HIS A 147 -2.01 10.17 -2.29
C HIS A 147 -0.60 10.53 -1.83
N ALA A 148 -0.16 10.03 -0.67
CA ALA A 148 1.20 10.25 -0.18
C ALA A 148 2.26 9.71 -1.14
N CYS A 149 2.01 8.55 -1.75
CA CYS A 149 2.90 7.96 -2.75
C CYS A 149 2.99 8.81 -4.02
N ALA A 150 1.86 9.36 -4.49
CA ALA A 150 1.84 10.24 -5.65
C ALA A 150 2.65 11.52 -5.41
N THR A 151 2.50 12.15 -4.24
CA THR A 151 3.30 13.31 -3.83
C THR A 151 4.78 12.98 -3.79
N ALA A 152 5.16 11.88 -3.13
CA ALA A 152 6.55 11.46 -3.01
C ALA A 152 7.22 11.22 -4.38
N ILE A 153 6.51 10.62 -5.34
CA ILE A 153 7.02 10.43 -6.70
C ILE A 153 7.23 11.76 -7.42
N ALA A 154 6.32 12.72 -7.26
CA ALA A 154 6.48 14.06 -7.83
C ALA A 154 7.68 14.80 -7.24
N ASP A 155 7.89 14.69 -5.92
CA ASP A 155 9.03 15.30 -5.23
C ASP A 155 10.36 14.68 -5.69
N LEU A 156 10.43 13.35 -5.79
CA LEU A 156 11.61 12.63 -6.30
C LEU A 156 11.98 13.04 -7.73
N ARG A 157 10.99 13.32 -8.58
CA ARG A 157 11.22 13.82 -9.95
C ARG A 157 11.78 15.24 -9.95
N THR A 158 11.24 16.09 -9.09
CA THR A 158 11.67 17.49 -8.98
C THR A 158 13.10 17.58 -8.44
N ALA A 159 13.47 16.71 -7.50
CA ALA A 159 14.82 16.65 -6.93
C ALA A 159 15.88 16.05 -7.88
N ALA A 160 15.47 15.40 -8.97
CA ALA A 160 16.34 14.80 -9.97
C ALA A 160 16.66 15.72 -11.17
N LEU A 161 16.05 16.92 -11.21
CA LEU A 161 16.25 17.97 -12.22
C LEU A 161 17.17 19.06 -11.67
#